data_AF-A0A850DKK3-F1
#
_entry.id   AF-A0A850DKK3-F1
#
_cell.length_a   1.000
_cell.length_b   1.000
_cell.length_c   1.000
_cell.angle_alpha   90.00
_cell.angle_beta   90.00
_cell.angle_gamma   90.00
#
_symmetry.space_group_name_H-M   'P 1'
#
loop_
_entity.id
_entity.type
_entity.pdbx_description
1 polymer ?
#
loop_
_entity_poly.entity_id
_entity_poly.type
_entity_poly.pdbx_seq_one_letter_code
_entity_poly.pdbx_strand_id
1 'polypeptide(L)'
;MTTFATPQAITAEIRVAAGDVRVVAGDRADTVVQVFPTNPAKKADVGAAAQTVVTFESGALQVRGPQPSRFGMGNPGSIQVEIALPRGSRLDGELMAGGLTTEGALGAVAVATLDGHLVIDRAAGAVLNTQRGNLTVRHTTGASTLDTRYGDITVGVAAGLAARMDVHTGLGRIRNSAAEGVDGVDISARSGFGDITIHRSELTAA
;
A
#
# COMPACT_ATOMS: atom_id res chain seq x y z
N MET A 1 5.19 -4.12 20.71
CA MET A 1 3.92 -4.66 20.23
C MET A 1 2.80 -3.90 20.91
N THR A 2 1.83 -3.43 20.14
CA THR A 2 0.65 -2.68 20.61
C THR A 2 -0.60 -3.34 20.05
N THR A 3 -1.63 -3.55 20.88
CA THR A 3 -2.85 -4.26 20.49
C THR A 3 -4.08 -3.45 20.87
N PHE A 4 -5.07 -3.40 19.96
CA PHE A 4 -6.35 -2.71 20.16
C PHE A 4 -7.51 -3.65 19.83
N ALA A 5 -8.63 -3.53 20.56
CA ALA A 5 -9.87 -4.23 20.21
C ALA A 5 -10.55 -3.51 19.04
N THR A 6 -10.76 -4.21 17.93
CA THR A 6 -11.31 -3.68 16.68
C THR A 6 -12.26 -4.71 16.06
N PRO A 7 -13.44 -4.92 16.66
CA PRO A 7 -14.40 -5.93 16.18
C PRO A 7 -15.00 -5.58 14.80
N GLN A 8 -14.75 -4.37 14.30
CA GLN A 8 -15.19 -3.88 13.01
C GLN A 8 -13.99 -3.34 12.22
N ALA A 9 -14.13 -3.28 10.90
CA ALA A 9 -13.15 -2.68 10.01
C ALA A 9 -12.82 -1.23 10.43
N ILE A 10 -11.53 -0.90 10.39
CA ILE A 10 -10.99 0.40 10.82
C ILE A 10 -10.45 1.20 9.65
N THR A 11 -9.99 2.42 9.91
CA THR A 11 -9.09 3.16 9.02
C THR A 11 -7.68 3.12 9.59
N ALA A 12 -6.69 2.69 8.82
CA ALA A 12 -5.29 2.70 9.22
C ALA A 12 -4.54 3.80 8.48
N GLU A 13 -4.03 4.77 9.22
CA GLU A 13 -3.21 5.87 8.71
C GLU A 13 -1.75 5.65 9.11
N ILE A 14 -0.86 5.60 8.11
CA ILE A 14 0.54 5.25 8.30
C ILE A 14 1.42 6.36 7.72
N ARG A 15 2.30 6.92 8.54
CA ARG A 15 3.31 7.91 8.12
C ARG A 15 4.68 7.49 8.57
N VAL A 16 5.53 7.08 7.63
CA VAL A 16 6.88 6.57 7.91
C VAL A 16 7.87 7.20 6.94
N ALA A 17 8.94 7.79 7.47
CA ALA A 17 9.96 8.41 6.64
C ALA A 17 10.77 7.36 5.85
N ALA A 18 11.23 6.30 6.52
CA ALA A 18 11.99 5.25 5.87
C ALA A 18 11.69 3.85 6.41
N GLY A 19 11.69 2.88 5.50
CA GLY A 19 11.54 1.45 5.77
C GLY A 19 10.21 0.87 5.29
N ASP A 20 10.02 -0.42 5.52
CA ASP A 20 8.94 -1.20 4.90
C ASP A 20 7.75 -1.40 5.83
N VAL A 21 6.56 -1.39 5.24
CA VAL A 21 5.31 -1.65 5.94
C VAL A 21 4.68 -2.94 5.39
N ARG A 22 4.28 -3.84 6.31
CA ARG A 22 3.49 -5.02 5.99
C ARG A 22 2.12 -4.93 6.66
N VAL A 23 1.05 -5.08 5.90
CA VAL A 23 -0.33 -5.08 6.41
C VAL A 23 -0.99 -6.42 6.10
N VAL A 24 -1.54 -7.10 7.11
CA VAL A 24 -2.27 -8.35 6.95
C VAL A 24 -3.73 -8.15 7.37
N ALA A 25 -4.64 -8.24 6.41
CA ALA A 25 -6.07 -8.10 6.61
C ALA A 25 -6.75 -9.48 6.66
N GLY A 26 -7.31 -9.84 7.82
CA GLY A 26 -7.89 -11.16 8.05
C GLY A 26 -9.17 -11.12 8.86
N ASP A 27 -9.83 -12.27 9.02
CA ASP A 27 -11.01 -12.40 9.88
C ASP A 27 -10.55 -12.39 11.35
N ARG A 28 -10.45 -11.19 11.92
CA ARG A 28 -10.01 -10.92 13.29
C ARG A 28 -10.78 -9.75 13.90
N ALA A 29 -10.84 -9.71 15.23
CA ALA A 29 -11.56 -8.68 15.98
C ALA A 29 -10.62 -7.73 16.76
N ASP A 30 -9.34 -7.74 16.39
CA ASP A 30 -8.29 -6.95 17.02
C ASP A 30 -7.33 -6.40 15.95
N THR A 31 -6.55 -5.40 16.35
CA THR A 31 -5.50 -4.81 15.54
C THR A 31 -4.20 -4.87 16.32
N VAL A 32 -3.19 -5.50 15.73
CA VAL A 32 -1.84 -5.65 16.32
C VAL A 32 -0.85 -4.89 15.46
N VAL A 33 -0.05 -4.05 16.11
CA VAL A 33 1.05 -3.30 15.49
C VAL A 33 2.37 -3.69 16.15
N GLN A 34 3.34 -4.02 15.32
CA GLN A 34 4.72 -4.24 15.72
C GLN A 34 5.63 -3.31 14.93
N VAL A 35 6.59 -2.72 15.63
CA VAL A 35 7.56 -1.79 15.04
C VAL A 35 8.94 -2.29 15.42
N PHE A 36 9.79 -2.48 14.41
CA PHE A 36 11.15 -2.96 14.55
C PHE A 36 12.12 -1.98 13.88
N PRO A 37 13.35 -1.81 14.38
CA PRO A 37 14.39 -1.18 13.59
C PRO A 37 14.72 -2.06 12.38
N THR A 38 14.89 -1.49 11.19
CA THR A 38 15.33 -2.27 10.02
C THR A 38 16.71 -2.88 10.25
N ASN A 39 17.61 -2.13 10.90
CA ASN A 39 18.89 -2.66 11.37
C ASN A 39 19.06 -2.42 12.89
N PRO A 40 18.98 -3.45 13.74
CA PRO A 40 19.10 -3.30 15.20
C PRO A 40 20.51 -2.87 15.66
N ALA A 41 21.54 -2.99 14.82
CA ALA A 41 22.88 -2.49 15.13
C ALA A 41 23.03 -0.97 14.88
N LYS A 42 22.08 -0.35 14.18
CA LYS A 42 22.14 1.06 13.80
C LYS A 42 21.32 1.91 14.76
N LYS A 43 22.00 2.75 15.56
CA LYS A 43 21.37 3.62 16.58
C LYS A 43 20.21 4.47 16.04
N ALA A 44 20.32 4.97 14.81
CA ALA A 44 19.25 5.75 14.18
C ALA A 44 17.97 4.93 13.97
N ASP A 45 18.08 3.67 13.53
CA ASP A 45 16.95 2.79 13.28
C ASP A 45 16.32 2.34 14.61
N VAL A 46 17.14 2.01 15.61
CA VAL A 46 16.68 1.71 16.98
C VAL A 46 15.94 2.90 17.59
N GLY A 47 16.50 4.09 17.45
CA GLY A 47 15.87 5.33 17.90
C GLY A 47 14.55 5.60 17.18
N ALA A 48 14.50 5.36 15.86
CA ALA A 48 13.29 5.57 15.08
C ALA A 48 12.16 4.62 15.47
N ALA A 49 12.47 3.35 15.68
CA ALA A 49 11.49 2.37 16.17
C ALA A 49 10.96 2.75 17.56
N ALA A 50 11.85 3.19 18.47
CA ALA A 50 11.46 3.62 19.81
C ALA A 50 10.65 4.92 19.85
N GLN A 51 10.85 5.81 18.87
CA GLN A 51 10.13 7.08 18.74
C GLN A 51 8.84 6.97 17.92
N THR A 52 8.58 5.81 17.32
CA THR A 52 7.36 5.60 16.54
C THR A 52 6.15 5.56 17.46
N VAL A 53 5.18 6.43 17.19
CA VAL A 53 3.95 6.55 17.97
C VAL A 53 2.85 5.75 17.30
N VAL A 54 2.18 4.90 18.08
CA VAL A 54 1.03 4.12 17.63
C VAL A 54 -0.16 4.45 18.52
N THR A 55 -1.22 5.03 17.95
CA THR A 55 -2.47 5.34 18.67
C THR A 55 -3.67 4.78 17.93
N PHE A 56 -4.77 4.57 18.66
CA PHE A 56 -6.05 4.17 18.08
C PHE A 56 -7.17 4.93 18.76
N GLU A 57 -7.85 5.77 17.99
CA GLU A 57 -8.91 6.64 18.49
C GLU A 57 -10.05 6.68 17.47
N SER A 58 -11.29 6.57 17.94
CA SER A 58 -12.50 6.71 17.11
C SER A 58 -12.53 5.85 15.83
N GLY A 59 -11.97 4.62 15.88
CA GLY A 59 -11.93 3.72 14.73
C GLY A 59 -10.78 3.98 13.74
N ALA A 60 -9.86 4.89 14.08
CA ALA A 60 -8.68 5.21 13.28
C ALA A 60 -7.39 4.80 14.00
N LEU A 61 -6.62 3.91 13.38
CA LEU A 61 -5.26 3.58 13.78
C LEU A 61 -4.31 4.62 13.18
N GLN A 62 -3.42 5.17 13.99
CA GLN A 62 -2.37 6.08 13.57
C GLN A 62 -1.02 5.44 13.87
N VAL A 63 -0.17 5.27 12.86
CA VAL A 63 1.23 4.88 13.02
C VAL A 63 2.12 6.00 12.48
N ARG A 64 2.87 6.65 13.37
CA ARG A 64 3.70 7.82 13.02
C ARG A 64 5.14 7.59 13.43
N GLY A 65 5.99 7.33 12.44
CA GLY A 65 7.44 7.30 12.60
C GLY A 65 8.04 8.70 12.69
N PRO A 66 9.31 8.83 13.13
CA PRO A 66 10.01 10.11 13.13
C PRO A 66 10.12 10.67 11.71
N GLN A 67 9.88 11.97 11.58
CA GLN A 67 9.96 12.68 10.32
C GLN A 67 11.32 13.38 10.19
N PRO A 68 11.85 13.58 8.97
CA PRO A 68 13.07 14.33 8.77
C PRO A 68 12.95 15.73 9.38
N SER A 69 14.00 16.18 10.07
CA SER A 69 14.04 17.54 10.63
C SER A 69 13.95 18.58 9.52
N ARG A 70 13.15 19.63 9.73
CA ARG A 70 13.03 20.79 8.82
C ARG A 70 14.37 21.52 8.57
N PHE A 71 15.37 21.30 9.42
CA PHE A 71 16.69 21.93 9.32
C PHE A 71 17.76 21.04 8.66
N GLY A 72 17.36 19.97 7.96
CA GLY A 72 18.21 19.28 6.99
C GLY A 72 19.35 18.43 7.55
N MET A 73 19.43 18.22 8.86
CA MET A 73 20.48 17.42 9.49
C MET A 73 19.87 16.25 10.27
N GLY A 74 20.13 15.02 9.80
CA GLY A 74 19.81 13.78 10.53
C GLY A 74 19.24 12.68 9.64
N ASN A 75 19.77 11.47 9.79
CA ASN A 75 19.15 10.26 9.24
C ASN A 75 17.90 9.93 10.09
N PRO A 76 16.67 9.92 9.52
CA PRO A 76 15.45 9.68 10.28
C PRO A 76 15.38 8.27 10.88
N GLY A 77 16.28 7.37 10.47
CA GLY A 77 16.25 5.96 10.83
C GLY A 77 15.24 5.19 9.97
N SER A 78 15.48 3.90 9.78
CA SER A 78 14.62 3.00 9.01
C SER A 78 13.90 2.03 9.94
N ILE A 79 12.60 1.82 9.74
CA ILE A 79 11.78 0.93 10.55
C ILE A 79 11.03 -0.09 9.69
N GLN A 80 10.81 -1.29 10.22
CA GLN A 80 9.85 -2.25 9.70
C GLN A 80 8.58 -2.17 10.55
N VAL A 81 7.45 -1.91 9.92
CA VAL A 81 6.14 -1.87 10.58
C VAL A 81 5.32 -3.05 10.11
N GLU A 82 4.85 -3.86 11.05
CA GLU A 82 3.92 -4.95 10.79
C GLU A 82 2.59 -4.64 11.44
N ILE A 83 1.54 -4.62 10.64
CA ILE A 83 0.18 -4.36 11.08
C ILE A 83 -0.66 -5.55 10.66
N ALA A 84 -1.45 -6.06 11.59
CA ALA A 84 -2.46 -7.03 11.25
C ALA A 84 -3.80 -6.57 11.84
N LEU A 85 -4.81 -6.51 10.97
CA LEU A 85 -6.07 -5.77 11.21
C LEU A 85 -7.29 -6.50 10.61
N PRO A 86 -8.53 -6.12 10.97
CA PRO A 86 -9.73 -6.73 10.42
C PRO A 86 -9.86 -6.56 8.91
N ARG A 87 -10.30 -7.61 8.22
CA ARG A 87 -10.64 -7.59 6.80
C ARG A 87 -11.60 -6.44 6.47
N GLY A 88 -11.41 -5.82 5.30
CA GLY A 88 -12.21 -4.68 4.84
C GLY A 88 -11.80 -3.34 5.44
N SER A 89 -10.79 -3.29 6.31
CA SER A 89 -10.24 -2.02 6.80
C SER A 89 -9.66 -1.18 5.66
N ARG A 90 -9.73 0.15 5.81
CA ARG A 90 -9.15 1.12 4.89
C ARG A 90 -7.71 1.40 5.27
N LEU A 91 -6.90 1.76 4.28
CA LEU A 91 -5.48 2.02 4.45
C LEU A 91 -5.09 3.30 3.74
N ASP A 92 -4.60 4.27 4.50
CA ASP A 92 -4.04 5.52 4.02
C ASP A 92 -2.56 5.58 4.43
N GLY A 93 -1.65 5.72 3.46
CA GLY A 93 -0.21 5.59 3.69
C GLY A 93 0.60 6.69 3.02
N GLU A 94 1.47 7.33 3.80
CA GLU A 94 2.52 8.21 3.29
C GLU A 94 3.88 7.66 3.72
N LEU A 95 4.61 7.15 2.75
CA LEU A 95 6.00 6.71 2.91
C LEU A 95 6.90 7.69 2.17
N MET A 96 8.14 7.90 2.62
CA MET A 96 9.11 8.65 1.79
C MET A 96 10.05 7.69 1.07
N ALA A 97 10.72 6.80 1.80
CA ALA A 97 11.63 5.80 1.24
C ALA A 97 11.34 4.41 1.81
N GLY A 98 10.67 3.57 1.05
CA GLY A 98 10.27 2.23 1.47
C GLY A 98 8.98 1.78 0.80
N GLY A 99 8.72 0.48 0.89
CA GLY A 99 7.57 -0.15 0.26
C GLY A 99 6.43 -0.47 1.23
N LEU A 100 5.30 -0.83 0.64
CA LEU A 100 4.17 -1.42 1.33
C LEU A 100 3.82 -2.74 0.68
N THR A 101 3.69 -3.80 1.47
CA THR A 101 3.07 -5.06 1.04
C THR A 101 1.83 -5.32 1.88
N THR A 102 0.74 -5.68 1.22
CA THR A 102 -0.48 -6.11 1.90
C THR A 102 -0.82 -7.57 1.57
N GLU A 103 -1.49 -8.23 2.49
CA GLU A 103 -2.04 -9.58 2.34
C GLU A 103 -3.50 -9.57 2.81
N GLY A 104 -4.38 -10.25 2.08
CA GLY A 104 -5.80 -10.31 2.38
C GLY A 104 -6.60 -9.14 1.80
N ALA A 105 -7.89 -9.07 2.16
CA ALA A 105 -8.83 -8.11 1.58
C ALA A 105 -8.95 -6.83 2.40
N LEU A 106 -8.53 -5.72 1.80
CA LEU A 106 -8.72 -4.38 2.29
C LEU A 106 -9.93 -3.72 1.63
N GLY A 107 -10.42 -2.65 2.26
CA GLY A 107 -11.36 -1.72 1.65
C GLY A 107 -10.66 -0.82 0.62
N ALA A 108 -10.87 0.49 0.74
CA ALA A 108 -10.11 1.46 -0.05
C ALA A 108 -8.66 1.57 0.45
N VAL A 109 -7.72 1.66 -0.49
CA VAL A 109 -6.29 1.84 -0.21
C VAL A 109 -5.78 3.08 -0.93
N ALA A 110 -5.17 4.02 -0.22
CA ALA A 110 -4.52 5.19 -0.80
C ALA A 110 -3.10 5.32 -0.24
N VAL A 111 -2.07 5.14 -1.08
CA VAL A 111 -0.67 5.10 -0.62
C VAL A 111 0.24 5.83 -1.58
N ALA A 112 1.09 6.69 -1.04
CA ALA A 112 2.15 7.37 -1.77
C ALA A 112 3.52 7.04 -1.18
N THR A 113 4.51 6.81 -2.03
CA THR A 113 5.94 6.74 -1.67
C THR A 113 6.78 7.52 -2.66
N LEU A 114 8.01 7.94 -2.32
CA LEU A 114 8.91 8.52 -3.33
C LEU A 114 9.76 7.42 -3.97
N ASP A 115 10.23 6.48 -3.17
CA ASP A 115 11.09 5.38 -3.61
C ASP A 115 10.66 4.11 -2.90
N GLY A 116 10.15 3.14 -3.66
CA GLY A 116 9.66 1.89 -3.11
C GLY A 116 8.54 1.26 -3.93
N HIS A 117 8.34 -0.03 -3.68
CA HIS A 117 7.31 -0.83 -4.31
C HIS A 117 6.03 -0.82 -3.48
N LEU A 118 4.88 -0.73 -4.15
CA LEU A 118 3.57 -0.86 -3.50
C LEU A 118 2.89 -2.11 -4.05
N VAL A 119 2.65 -3.09 -3.18
CA VAL A 119 2.05 -4.38 -3.53
C VAL A 119 0.78 -4.58 -2.71
N ILE A 120 -0.35 -4.46 -3.38
CA ILE A 120 -1.68 -4.65 -2.80
C ILE A 120 -2.22 -6.02 -3.20
N ASP A 121 -2.56 -6.87 -2.23
CA ASP A 121 -3.13 -8.18 -2.51
C ASP A 121 -4.56 -8.04 -3.02
N ARG A 122 -5.48 -7.56 -2.19
CA ARG A 122 -6.88 -7.34 -2.59
C ARG A 122 -7.40 -6.02 -2.03
N ALA A 123 -8.02 -5.21 -2.88
CA ALA A 123 -8.62 -3.94 -2.47
C ALA A 123 -9.99 -3.71 -3.13
N ALA A 124 -10.87 -3.00 -2.43
CA ALA A 124 -12.13 -2.51 -2.98
C ALA A 124 -11.95 -1.26 -3.87
N GLY A 125 -10.73 -0.72 -3.92
CA GLY A 125 -10.31 0.41 -4.74
C GLY A 125 -8.92 0.87 -4.30
N ALA A 126 -8.13 1.42 -5.23
CA ALA A 126 -6.73 1.74 -4.96
C ALA A 126 -6.31 3.08 -5.58
N VAL A 127 -5.57 3.90 -4.81
CA VAL A 127 -4.88 5.09 -5.31
C VAL A 127 -3.42 4.96 -4.91
N LEU A 128 -2.55 4.64 -5.86
CA LEU A 128 -1.14 4.36 -5.58
C LEU A 128 -0.25 5.32 -6.36
N ASN A 129 0.72 5.93 -5.68
CA ASN A 129 1.72 6.79 -6.31
C ASN A 129 3.14 6.40 -5.87
N THR A 130 4.07 6.35 -6.82
CA THR A 130 5.51 6.32 -6.50
C THR A 130 6.33 7.13 -7.51
N GLN A 131 7.46 7.73 -7.11
CA GLN A 131 8.37 8.31 -8.12
C GLN A 131 9.27 7.23 -8.72
N ARG A 132 9.70 6.25 -7.91
CA ARG A 132 10.49 5.12 -8.36
C ARG A 132 10.01 3.86 -7.68
N GLY A 133 9.58 2.90 -8.49
CA GLY A 133 9.15 1.60 -8.03
C GLY A 133 7.96 1.08 -8.82
N ASN A 134 7.83 -0.23 -8.79
CA ASN A 134 6.69 -0.95 -9.33
C ASN A 134 5.44 -0.78 -8.45
N LEU A 135 4.29 -0.70 -9.09
CA LEU A 135 2.99 -0.68 -8.46
C LEU A 135 2.23 -1.93 -8.86
N THR A 136 1.71 -2.67 -7.88
CA THR A 136 0.96 -3.90 -8.12
C THR A 136 -0.31 -3.89 -7.29
N VAL A 137 -1.45 -4.07 -7.95
CA VAL A 137 -2.70 -4.49 -7.31
C VAL A 137 -3.05 -5.85 -7.88
N ARG A 138 -2.95 -6.91 -7.08
CA ARG A 138 -3.18 -8.28 -7.57
C ARG A 138 -4.65 -8.56 -7.85
N HIS A 139 -5.56 -7.93 -7.10
CA HIS A 139 -6.99 -8.05 -7.29
C HIS A 139 -7.73 -6.79 -6.84
N THR A 140 -8.45 -6.15 -7.74
CA THR A 140 -9.33 -5.01 -7.42
C THR A 140 -10.78 -5.29 -7.81
N THR A 141 -11.71 -4.87 -6.95
CA THR A 141 -13.16 -4.85 -7.25
C THR A 141 -13.69 -3.44 -7.49
N GLY A 142 -12.84 -2.40 -7.45
CA GLY A 142 -13.26 -1.02 -7.64
C GLY A 142 -12.20 -0.14 -8.28
N ALA A 143 -12.54 1.14 -8.41
CA ALA A 143 -11.74 2.08 -9.20
C ALA A 143 -10.28 2.13 -8.71
N SER A 144 -9.35 2.10 -9.64
CA SER A 144 -7.92 2.04 -9.33
C SER A 144 -7.10 3.03 -10.15
N THR A 145 -6.39 3.92 -9.47
CA THR A 145 -5.48 4.91 -10.06
C THR A 145 -4.06 4.63 -9.62
N LEU A 146 -3.16 4.34 -10.57
CA LEU A 146 -1.77 4.01 -10.32
C LEU A 146 -0.86 4.94 -11.14
N ASP A 147 0.09 5.60 -10.48
CA ASP A 147 1.01 6.53 -11.13
C ASP A 147 2.46 6.28 -10.65
N THR A 148 3.35 5.99 -11.60
CA THR A 148 4.79 5.87 -11.34
C THR A 148 5.62 6.63 -12.37
N ARG A 149 6.70 7.31 -11.94
CA ARG A 149 7.62 7.91 -12.92
C ARG A 149 8.57 6.87 -13.51
N TYR A 150 9.06 5.93 -12.70
CA TYR A 150 9.94 4.83 -13.13
C TYR A 150 9.51 3.53 -12.47
N GLY A 151 8.98 2.59 -13.25
CA GLY A 151 8.57 1.29 -12.76
C GLY A 151 7.41 0.71 -13.56
N ASP A 152 7.20 -0.58 -13.37
CA ASP A 152 6.12 -1.31 -14.00
C ASP A 152 4.83 -1.18 -13.19
N ILE A 153 3.70 -1.21 -13.89
CA ILE A 153 2.37 -1.25 -13.27
C ILE A 153 1.71 -2.58 -13.60
N THR A 154 1.22 -3.28 -12.58
CA THR A 154 0.40 -4.49 -12.75
C THR A 154 -0.93 -4.35 -12.02
N VAL A 155 -2.03 -4.56 -12.73
CA VAL A 155 -3.39 -4.53 -12.16
C VAL A 155 -4.13 -5.81 -12.53
N GLY A 156 -4.57 -6.54 -11.52
CA GLY A 156 -5.51 -7.64 -11.65
C GLY A 156 -6.93 -7.18 -11.34
N VAL A 157 -7.84 -7.35 -12.31
CA VAL A 157 -9.25 -6.96 -12.21
C VAL A 157 -10.10 -8.19 -11.91
N ALA A 158 -10.98 -8.08 -10.92
CA ALA A 158 -11.89 -9.17 -10.54
C ALA A 158 -12.69 -9.69 -11.74
N ALA A 159 -12.95 -11.00 -11.77
CA ALA A 159 -13.79 -11.61 -12.79
C ALA A 159 -15.18 -10.96 -12.84
N GLY A 160 -15.75 -10.84 -14.04
CA GLY A 160 -17.08 -10.25 -14.28
C GLY A 160 -17.12 -8.73 -14.49
N LEU A 161 -16.10 -7.98 -14.01
CA LEU A 161 -16.01 -6.54 -14.21
C LEU A 161 -15.38 -6.20 -15.57
N ALA A 162 -15.93 -5.26 -16.34
CA ALA A 162 -15.24 -4.66 -17.49
C ALA A 162 -14.25 -3.60 -17.01
N ALA A 163 -12.99 -3.64 -17.44
CA ALA A 163 -12.08 -2.53 -17.16
C ALA A 163 -12.31 -1.39 -18.17
N ARG A 164 -12.72 -0.20 -17.70
CA ARG A 164 -12.64 1.05 -18.46
C ARG A 164 -11.28 1.67 -18.19
N MET A 165 -10.52 1.95 -19.24
CA MET A 165 -9.08 2.18 -19.11
C MET A 165 -8.64 3.52 -19.66
N ASP A 166 -7.92 4.28 -18.83
CA ASP A 166 -7.05 5.40 -19.22
C ASP A 166 -5.61 5.03 -18.88
N VAL A 167 -4.87 4.53 -19.87
CA VAL A 167 -3.56 3.91 -19.66
C VAL A 167 -2.52 4.55 -20.56
N HIS A 168 -1.42 4.99 -19.96
CA HIS A 168 -0.33 5.65 -20.67
C HIS A 168 1.02 5.23 -20.12
N THR A 169 1.94 4.86 -21.01
CA THR A 169 3.37 4.74 -20.68
C THR A 169 4.19 5.62 -21.61
N GLY A 170 5.18 6.34 -21.06
CA GLY A 170 6.10 7.14 -21.86
C GLY A 170 7.05 6.27 -22.67
N LEU A 171 7.70 5.30 -22.02
CA LEU A 171 8.50 4.24 -22.64
C LEU A 171 8.19 2.89 -21.99
N GLY A 172 7.59 1.99 -22.76
CA GLY A 172 7.22 0.64 -22.31
C GLY A 172 6.13 0.06 -23.20
N ARG A 173 5.63 -1.11 -22.80
CA ARG A 173 4.53 -1.82 -23.48
C ARG A 173 3.29 -1.84 -22.59
N ILE A 174 2.13 -1.71 -23.23
CA ILE A 174 0.84 -1.90 -22.58
C ILE A 174 0.29 -3.26 -23.00
N ARG A 175 -0.02 -4.11 -22.01
CA ARG A 175 -0.71 -5.40 -22.20
C ARG A 175 -2.02 -5.37 -21.45
N ASN A 176 -3.10 -5.76 -22.13
CA ASN A 176 -4.43 -5.78 -21.56
C ASN A 176 -5.16 -7.06 -21.96
N SER A 177 -5.64 -7.82 -20.98
CA SER A 177 -6.51 -8.98 -21.16
C SER A 177 -7.82 -8.90 -20.36
N ALA A 178 -8.18 -7.71 -19.84
CA ALA A 178 -9.36 -7.49 -18.99
C ALA A 178 -10.41 -6.54 -19.59
N ALA A 179 -10.42 -6.34 -20.91
CA ALA A 179 -11.29 -5.37 -21.59
C ALA A 179 -12.79 -5.73 -21.62
N GLU A 180 -13.16 -7.02 -21.57
CA GLU A 180 -14.53 -7.47 -21.81
C GLU A 180 -15.29 -7.81 -20.52
N GLY A 181 -16.42 -7.14 -20.21
CA GLY A 181 -17.28 -7.46 -19.05
C GLY A 181 -18.59 -6.66 -19.07
N VAL A 182 -19.44 -6.81 -18.04
CA VAL A 182 -20.77 -6.16 -18.00
C VAL A 182 -20.84 -4.94 -17.08
N ASP A 183 -20.09 -4.94 -15.97
CA ASP A 183 -20.02 -3.80 -15.03
C ASP A 183 -18.64 -3.12 -15.10
N GLY A 184 -18.63 -1.85 -15.49
CA GLY A 184 -17.40 -1.08 -15.72
C GLY A 184 -16.71 -0.65 -14.42
N VAL A 185 -15.45 -1.04 -14.23
CA VAL A 185 -14.54 -0.47 -13.23
C VAL A 185 -13.49 0.41 -13.92
N ASP A 186 -13.28 1.61 -13.39
CA ASP A 186 -12.32 2.56 -13.97
C ASP A 186 -10.90 2.25 -13.48
N ILE A 187 -9.98 2.05 -14.43
CA ILE A 187 -8.56 1.82 -14.21
C ILE A 187 -7.77 2.93 -14.91
N SER A 188 -7.11 3.79 -14.12
CA SER A 188 -6.15 4.78 -14.60
C SER A 188 -4.74 4.32 -14.26
N ALA A 189 -3.88 4.11 -15.25
CA ALA A 189 -2.50 3.67 -15.01
C ALA A 189 -1.51 4.49 -15.85
N ARG A 190 -0.56 5.16 -15.18
CA ARG A 190 0.43 6.02 -15.83
C ARG A 190 1.84 5.64 -15.40
N SER A 191 2.68 5.26 -16.35
CA SER A 191 4.12 5.05 -16.11
C SER A 191 4.94 6.01 -16.96
N GLY A 192 5.96 6.66 -16.39
CA GLY A 192 6.92 7.41 -17.19
C GLY A 192 7.82 6.49 -18.01
N PHE A 193 8.32 5.44 -17.37
CA PHE A 193 9.21 4.43 -17.92
C PHE A 193 8.90 3.09 -17.26
N GLY A 194 8.34 2.15 -18.03
CA GLY A 194 7.96 0.83 -17.55
C GLY A 194 6.77 0.26 -18.33
N ASP A 195 6.60 -1.04 -18.20
CA ASP A 195 5.47 -1.77 -18.80
C ASP A 195 4.23 -1.63 -17.93
N ILE A 196 3.05 -1.67 -18.57
CA ILE A 196 1.76 -1.68 -17.89
C ILE A 196 1.02 -2.95 -18.29
N THR A 197 0.69 -3.79 -17.31
CA THR A 197 -0.06 -5.02 -17.50
C THR A 197 -1.38 -4.98 -16.74
N ILE A 198 -2.48 -5.09 -17.46
CA ILE A 198 -3.82 -5.24 -16.92
C ILE A 198 -4.34 -6.62 -17.29
N HIS A 199 -4.74 -7.40 -16.30
CA HIS A 199 -5.17 -8.78 -16.49
C HIS A 199 -6.36 -9.13 -15.62
N ARG A 200 -6.99 -10.26 -15.92
CA ARG A 200 -8.00 -10.87 -15.06
C ARG A 200 -7.32 -11.50 -13.85
N SER A 201 -7.79 -11.16 -12.66
CA SER A 201 -7.38 -11.86 -11.44
C SER A 201 -8.39 -12.95 -11.12
N GLU A 202 -7.92 -14.18 -10.98
CA GLU A 202 -8.70 -15.25 -10.37
C GLU A 202 -8.47 -15.22 -8.85
N LEU A 203 -9.54 -15.21 -8.07
CA LEU A 203 -9.44 -15.49 -6.65
C LEU A 203 -9.17 -16.99 -6.52
N THR A 204 -7.92 -17.39 -6.33
CA THR A 204 -7.67 -18.72 -5.77
C THR A 204 -8.29 -18.71 -4.38
N ALA A 205 -9.36 -19.48 -4.19
CA ALA A 205 -9.93 -19.70 -2.87
C ALA A 205 -8.81 -20.26 -1.98
N ALA A 206 -8.49 -19.52 -0.93
CA ALA A 206 -7.59 -19.95 0.14
C ALA A 206 -8.44 -20.57 1.26
#